data_AF-A0A1F9M419-F1
#
_entry.id   AF-A0A1F9M419-F1
#
_cell.length_a   1.000
_cell.length_b   1.000
_cell.length_c   1.000
_cell.angle_alpha   90.00
_cell.angle_beta   90.00
_cell.angle_gamma   90.00
#
_symmetry.space_group_name_H-M   'P 1'
#
loop_
_entity.id
_entity.type
_entity.pdbx_description
1 polymer ?
#
loop_
_entity_poly.entity_id
_entity_poly.type
_entity_poly.pdbx_seq_one_letter_code
_entity_poly.pdbx_strand_id
1 'polypeptide(L)'
;MEKIINELKNIFVFKETTQVGDVVLLVTERIMYAMVTGIERDYAKKEEWWQVSMQLLTIPPQKTAWTLRTPQFTGQEIFTMGGEPHFVKAIDFGEGGEAAQIKKTGQIVPAKKKKSFLKVIK
;
A
#
# COMPACT_ATOMS: atom_id res chain seq x y z
N MET A 1 16.26 3.09 -12.54
CA MET A 1 15.13 2.88 -11.62
C MET A 1 15.58 2.61 -10.18
N GLU A 2 16.50 1.66 -9.95
CA GLU A 2 16.97 1.31 -8.59
C GLU A 2 17.52 2.48 -7.76
N LYS A 3 18.28 3.39 -8.37
CA LYS A 3 18.80 4.60 -7.68
C LYS A 3 17.66 5.46 -7.12
N ILE A 4 16.61 5.70 -7.92
CA ILE A 4 15.43 6.48 -7.52
C ILE A 4 14.71 5.77 -6.37
N ILE A 5 14.54 4.45 -6.44
CA ILE A 5 13.89 3.67 -5.37
C ILE A 5 14.69 3.77 -4.06
N ASN A 6 16.04 3.71 -4.13
CA ASN A 6 16.88 3.86 -2.94
C ASN A 6 16.78 5.27 -2.34
N GLU A 7 16.71 6.31 -3.15
CA GLU A 7 16.45 7.68 -2.68
C GLU A 7 15.06 7.79 -2.03
N LEU A 8 14.03 7.20 -2.63
CA LEU A 8 12.66 7.21 -2.10
C LEU A 8 12.54 6.49 -0.76
N LYS A 9 13.29 5.40 -0.54
CA LYS A 9 13.35 4.69 0.76
C LYS A 9 13.90 5.55 1.89
N ASN A 10 14.67 6.59 1.60
CA ASN A 10 15.15 7.53 2.61
C ASN A 10 14.13 8.63 2.95
N ILE A 11 13.12 8.82 2.09
CA ILE A 11 12.12 9.89 2.21
C ILE A 11 10.82 9.34 2.80
N PHE A 12 10.42 8.13 2.38
CA PHE A 12 9.15 7.51 2.77
C PHE A 12 9.38 6.29 3.65
N VAL A 13 8.53 6.16 4.67
CA VAL A 13 8.36 4.89 5.37
C VAL A 13 7.45 4.03 4.51
N PHE A 14 7.96 2.89 4.04
CA PHE A 14 7.16 1.92 3.30
C PHE A 14 6.81 0.75 4.21
N LYS A 15 5.59 0.24 4.05
CA LYS A 15 5.20 -0.99 4.74
C LYS A 15 5.48 -2.23 3.90
N GLU A 16 5.52 -3.38 4.57
CA GLU A 16 5.80 -4.68 3.93
C GLU A 16 4.59 -5.28 3.22
N THR A 17 3.38 -4.96 3.70
CA THR A 17 2.12 -5.49 3.15
C THR A 17 1.32 -4.41 2.45
N THR A 18 0.46 -4.80 1.52
CA THR A 18 -0.48 -3.91 0.83
C THR A 18 -1.89 -4.45 0.99
N GLN A 19 -2.83 -3.59 1.39
CA GLN A 19 -4.23 -3.88 1.65
C GLN A 19 -5.12 -2.82 1.00
N VAL A 20 -6.43 -3.11 0.92
CA VAL A 20 -7.42 -2.16 0.42
C VAL A 20 -7.47 -0.92 1.33
N GLY A 21 -7.52 0.26 0.74
CA GLY A 21 -7.50 1.56 1.42
C GLY A 21 -6.11 2.19 1.52
N ASP A 22 -5.05 1.47 1.18
CA ASP A 22 -3.70 2.01 1.22
C ASP A 22 -3.42 2.97 0.08
N VAL A 23 -2.59 3.98 0.35
CA VAL A 23 -1.97 4.80 -0.69
C VAL A 23 -0.61 4.21 -1.04
N VAL A 24 -0.43 3.86 -2.32
CA VAL A 24 0.77 3.31 -2.90
C VAL A 24 1.49 4.36 -3.74
N LEU A 25 2.82 4.28 -3.75
CA LEU A 25 3.65 5.02 -4.69
C LEU A 25 3.86 4.16 -5.93
N LEU A 26 3.44 4.67 -7.08
CA LEU A 26 3.69 4.06 -8.39
C LEU A 26 4.88 4.79 -9.02
N VAL A 27 5.96 4.04 -9.26
CA VAL A 27 7.16 4.55 -9.94
C VAL A 27 7.25 3.87 -11.30
N THR A 28 6.99 4.63 -12.35
CA THR A 28 7.01 4.22 -13.77
C THR A 28 7.87 5.23 -14.55
N GLU A 29 7.52 5.57 -15.79
CA GLU A 29 8.00 6.80 -16.44
C GLU A 29 7.69 8.07 -15.62
N ARG A 30 6.59 8.04 -14.86
CA ARG A 30 6.18 9.10 -13.94
C ARG A 30 5.98 8.53 -12.53
N ILE A 31 6.25 9.36 -11.53
CA ILE A 31 5.98 9.04 -10.12
C ILE A 31 4.62 9.61 -9.77
N MET A 32 3.73 8.76 -9.26
CA MET A 32 2.37 9.16 -8.87
C MET A 32 1.85 8.37 -7.68
N TYR A 33 0.85 8.92 -7.01
CA TYR A 33 0.11 8.22 -5.96
C TYR A 33 -1.10 7.51 -6.54
N ALA A 34 -1.40 6.34 -5.98
CA ALA A 34 -2.66 5.65 -6.20
C ALA A 34 -3.20 5.10 -4.88
N MET A 35 -4.51 4.94 -4.78
CA MET A 35 -5.17 4.30 -3.66
C MET A 35 -5.63 2.90 -4.07
N VAL A 36 -5.33 1.89 -3.27
CA VAL A 36 -5.77 0.51 -3.50
C VAL A 36 -7.25 0.41 -3.16
N THR A 37 -8.04 -0.04 -4.11
CA THR A 37 -9.50 -0.16 -4.01
C THR A 37 -9.99 -1.60 -3.95
N GLY A 38 -9.17 -2.57 -4.39
CA GLY A 38 -9.50 -3.99 -4.34
C GLY A 38 -8.27 -4.85 -4.60
N ILE A 39 -8.20 -6.02 -3.96
CA ILE A 39 -7.18 -7.05 -4.19
C ILE A 39 -7.91 -8.38 -4.24
N GLU A 40 -7.98 -8.99 -5.43
CA GLU A 40 -8.71 -10.24 -5.65
C GLU A 40 -7.78 -11.30 -6.25
N ARG A 41 -7.90 -12.56 -5.83
CA ARG A 41 -7.06 -13.64 -6.36
C ARG A 41 -7.55 -14.07 -7.74
N ASP A 42 -6.66 -14.12 -8.72
CA ASP A 42 -6.97 -14.68 -10.03
C ASP A 42 -6.77 -16.20 -10.01
N TYR A 43 -7.88 -16.93 -9.84
CA TYR A 43 -7.89 -18.39 -9.80
C TYR A 43 -7.76 -19.05 -11.19
N ALA A 44 -7.83 -18.29 -12.28
CA ALA A 44 -7.62 -18.84 -13.63
C ALA A 44 -6.13 -19.13 -13.89
N LYS A 45 -5.22 -18.55 -13.10
CA LYS A 45 -3.78 -18.80 -13.17
C LYS A 45 -3.35 -19.81 -12.11
N LYS A 46 -2.51 -20.77 -12.50
CA LYS A 46 -1.96 -21.79 -11.57
C LYS A 46 -1.02 -21.20 -10.52
N GLU A 47 -0.43 -20.04 -10.81
CA GLU A 47 0.51 -19.33 -9.95
C GLU A 47 -0.18 -18.26 -9.07
N GLU A 48 0.58 -17.64 -8.17
CA GLU A 48 0.06 -16.64 -7.23
C GLU A 48 -0.21 -15.25 -7.85
N TRP A 49 -1.19 -15.19 -8.78
CA TRP A 49 -1.62 -13.94 -9.43
C TRP A 49 -2.81 -13.29 -8.74
N TRP A 50 -2.79 -11.96 -8.70
CA TRP A 50 -3.80 -11.12 -8.07
C TRP A 50 -4.24 -10.01 -9.03
N GLN A 51 -5.53 -9.73 -9.08
CA GLN A 51 -6.09 -8.54 -9.70
C GLN A 51 -6.13 -7.42 -8.65
N VAL A 52 -5.26 -6.43 -8.82
CA VAL A 52 -5.16 -5.29 -7.92
C VAL A 52 -5.82 -4.08 -8.59
N SER A 53 -6.94 -3.65 -8.02
CA SER A 53 -7.69 -2.48 -8.49
C SER A 53 -7.23 -1.23 -7.75
N MET A 54 -6.85 -0.20 -8.50
CA MET A 54 -6.28 1.03 -7.95
C MET A 54 -6.93 2.27 -8.58
N GLN A 55 -7.09 3.30 -7.76
CA GLN A 55 -7.49 4.64 -8.18
C GLN A 55 -6.26 5.53 -8.23
N LEU A 56 -5.84 5.97 -9.42
CA LEU A 56 -4.79 6.98 -9.55
C LEU A 56 -5.30 8.31 -8.97
N LEU A 57 -4.47 8.92 -8.13
CA LEU A 57 -4.74 10.22 -7.51
C LEU A 57 -4.20 11.35 -8.39
N THR A 58 -4.57 11.31 -9.66
CA THR A 58 -4.22 12.29 -10.71
C THR A 58 -5.45 13.07 -11.14
N ILE A 59 -5.24 14.18 -11.86
CA ILE A 59 -6.32 14.94 -12.50
C ILE A 59 -6.21 14.70 -14.02
N PRO A 60 -7.22 14.13 -14.70
CA PRO A 60 -8.49 13.63 -14.13
C PRO A 60 -8.31 12.30 -13.38
N PRO A 61 -9.22 11.95 -12.44
CA PRO A 61 -9.15 10.68 -11.73
C PRO A 61 -9.26 9.50 -12.69
N GLN A 62 -8.33 8.54 -12.61
CA GLN A 62 -8.33 7.34 -13.44
C GLN A 62 -8.44 6.07 -12.58
N LYS A 63 -9.35 5.16 -12.95
CA LYS A 63 -9.45 3.81 -12.40
C LYS A 63 -8.66 2.85 -13.27
N THR A 64 -7.80 2.04 -12.66
CA THR A 64 -7.04 0.99 -13.36
C THR A 64 -7.09 -0.32 -12.59
N ALA A 65 -7.03 -1.43 -13.29
CA ALA A 65 -6.88 -2.76 -12.70
C ALA A 65 -5.70 -3.45 -13.36
N TRP A 66 -4.71 -3.85 -12.56
CA TRP A 66 -3.51 -4.55 -13.04
C TRP A 66 -3.47 -5.95 -12.45
N THR A 67 -3.08 -6.92 -13.28
CA THR A 67 -2.86 -8.31 -12.85
C THR A 67 -1.39 -8.47 -12.48
N LEU A 68 -1.11 -8.57 -11.18
CA LEU A 68 0.25 -8.55 -10.62
C LEU A 68 0.46 -9.76 -9.70
N ARG A 69 1.72 -10.15 -9.50
CA ARG A 69 2.13 -11.13 -8.49
C ARG A 69 2.43 -10.45 -7.15
N THR A 70 2.38 -11.22 -6.05
CA THR A 70 2.69 -10.71 -4.70
C THR A 70 4.00 -9.91 -4.63
N PRO A 71 5.15 -10.39 -5.18
CA PRO A 71 6.39 -9.64 -5.12
C PRO A 71 6.34 -8.28 -5.85
N GLN A 72 5.47 -8.14 -6.86
CA GLN A 72 5.39 -6.95 -7.71
C GLN A 72 4.64 -5.81 -7.03
N PHE A 73 3.48 -6.09 -6.42
CA PHE A 73 2.68 -5.05 -5.78
C PHE A 73 3.11 -4.73 -4.33
N THR A 74 3.95 -5.58 -3.72
CA THR A 74 4.57 -5.34 -2.40
C THR A 74 5.95 -4.70 -2.50
N GLY A 75 6.44 -4.43 -3.71
CA GLY A 75 7.73 -3.79 -3.95
C GLY A 75 8.93 -4.67 -3.59
N GLN A 76 8.78 -5.99 -3.69
CA GLN A 76 9.87 -6.96 -3.54
C GLN A 76 10.64 -7.15 -4.86
N GLU A 77 10.01 -6.93 -6.01
CA GLU A 77 10.66 -6.95 -7.33
C GLU A 77 10.29 -5.73 -8.20
N ILE A 78 11.20 -5.35 -9.10
CA ILE A 78 10.92 -4.45 -10.23
C ILE A 78 10.45 -5.33 -11.38
N PHE A 79 9.41 -4.90 -12.09
CA PHE A 79 8.82 -5.66 -13.19
C PHE A 79 8.59 -4.79 -14.43
N THR A 80 8.32 -5.41 -15.57
CA THR A 80 8.14 -4.71 -16.85
C THR A 80 6.71 -4.89 -17.36
N MET A 81 6.06 -3.80 -17.75
CA MET A 81 4.77 -3.82 -18.47
C MET A 81 4.92 -2.97 -19.73
N GLY A 82 4.62 -3.53 -20.90
CA GLY A 82 4.72 -2.80 -22.17
C GLY A 82 6.13 -2.36 -22.55
N GLY A 83 7.17 -3.03 -22.03
CA GLY A 83 8.58 -2.64 -22.24
C GLY A 83 9.11 -1.65 -21.19
N GLU A 84 8.22 -1.03 -20.42
CA GLU A 84 8.60 -0.03 -19.41
C GLU A 84 8.72 -0.65 -18.00
N PRO A 85 9.76 -0.29 -17.22
CA PRO A 85 9.93 -0.78 -15.86
C PRO A 85 8.97 -0.09 -14.89
N HIS A 86 8.46 -0.87 -13.93
CA HIS A 86 7.46 -0.47 -12.94
C HIS A 86 7.86 -0.95 -11.54
N PHE A 87 7.56 -0.13 -10.53
CA PHE A 87 7.69 -0.46 -9.13
C PHE A 87 6.48 0.07 -8.34
N VAL A 88 5.95 -0.76 -7.45
CA VAL A 88 4.74 -0.47 -6.65
C VAL A 88 5.03 -0.81 -5.20
N LYS A 89 4.80 0.14 -4.28
CA LYS A 89 4.88 -0.12 -2.84
C LYS A 89 3.96 0.78 -2.03
N ALA A 90 3.31 0.21 -1.02
CA ALA A 90 2.46 0.96 -0.10
C ALA A 90 3.28 1.85 0.85
N ILE A 91 2.87 3.11 0.97
CA ILE A 91 3.44 4.06 1.92
C ILE A 91 2.73 3.87 3.26
N ASP A 92 3.53 3.90 4.32
CA ASP A 92 3.06 3.95 5.68
C ASP A 92 2.90 5.41 6.12
N PHE A 93 1.66 5.82 6.38
CA PHE A 93 1.34 7.15 6.92
C PHE A 93 1.25 7.15 8.45
N GLY A 94 1.57 6.03 9.10
CA GLY A 94 1.25 5.75 10.50
C GLY A 94 -0.20 5.30 10.67
N GLU A 95 -0.50 4.61 11.77
CA GLU A 95 -1.88 4.29 12.15
C GLU A 95 -2.70 5.60 12.22
N GLY A 96 -3.83 5.62 11.50
CA GLY A 96 -4.59 6.84 11.26
C GLY A 96 -4.99 7.59 12.53
N GLY A 97 -4.76 8.91 12.52
CA GLY A 97 -5.69 9.85 13.14
C GLY A 97 -5.76 9.90 14.66
N GLU A 98 -4.68 9.64 15.39
CA GLU A 98 -4.53 10.19 16.74
C GLU A 98 -3.18 10.92 16.81
N ALA A 99 -3.25 12.23 17.10
CA ALA A 99 -2.08 13.08 17.23
C ALA A 99 -1.01 12.38 18.07
N ALA A 100 0.17 12.21 17.49
CA ALA A 100 1.35 11.68 18.16
C ALA A 100 1.65 12.53 19.40
N GLN A 101 1.09 12.15 20.54
CA GLN A 101 1.55 12.60 21.85
C GLN A 101 2.90 11.92 22.06
N ILE A 102 3.97 12.66 21.82
CA ILE A 102 5.31 12.29 22.29
C ILE A 102 5.25 12.30 23.82
N LYS A 103 4.85 11.19 24.43
CA LYS A 103 5.11 10.93 25.84
C LYS A 103 6.56 10.47 25.97
N LYS A 104 7.43 11.42 26.29
CA LYS A 104 8.73 11.12 26.89
C LYS A 104 8.51 10.24 28.12
N THR A 105 9.45 9.33 28.31
CA THR A 105 9.69 8.47 29.48
C THR A 105 9.06 7.09 29.37
N GLY A 106 9.94 6.11 29.13
CA GLY A 106 9.59 4.72 28.94
C GLY A 106 8.96 4.09 30.18
N GLN A 107 7.90 3.32 29.92
CA GLN A 107 7.56 2.07 30.61
C GLN A 107 6.47 1.37 29.80
N ILE A 108 6.76 0.14 29.38
CA ILE A 108 5.83 -0.73 28.68
C ILE A 108 4.87 -1.30 29.73
N VAL A 109 3.57 -1.01 29.61
CA VAL A 109 2.51 -1.70 30.34
C VAL A 109 1.53 -2.33 29.33
N PRO A 110 1.19 -3.63 29.47
CA PRO A 110 0.34 -4.31 28.50
C PRO A 110 -1.11 -3.83 28.65
N ALA A 111 -1.67 -3.27 27.58
CA ALA A 111 -3.03 -2.76 27.57
C ALA A 111 -4.06 -3.90 27.58
N LYS A 112 -4.88 -3.94 28.65
CA LYS A 112 -6.01 -4.86 28.80
C LYS A 112 -7.05 -4.63 27.69
N LYS A 113 -7.45 -5.72 27.00
CA LYS A 113 -8.55 -5.74 26.03
C LYS A 113 -9.85 -5.23 26.66
N LYS A 114 -10.35 -4.07 26.24
CA LYS A 114 -11.73 -3.64 26.52
C LYS A 114 -12.67 -4.25 25.47
N LYS A 115 -13.64 -5.05 25.92
CA LYS A 115 -14.73 -5.56 25.09
C LYS A 115 -15.60 -4.38 24.65
N SER A 116 -15.68 -4.14 23.34
CA SER A 116 -16.59 -3.16 22.74
C SER A 116 -18.00 -3.76 22.66
N PHE A 117 -18.94 -3.19 23.42
CA PHE A 117 -20.38 -3.42 23.24
C PHE A 117 -20.91 -2.33 22.31
N LEU A 118 -21.06 -2.62 21.02
CA LEU A 118 -21.82 -1.75 20.13
C LEU A 118 -23.28 -2.22 20.11
N LYS A 119 -24.19 -1.38 20.62
CA LYS A 119 -25.64 -1.56 20.47
C LYS A 119 -26.06 -1.10 19.08
N VAL A 120 -26.74 -1.98 18.34
CA VAL A 120 -27.44 -1.65 17.10
C VAL A 120 -28.72 -0.89 17.46
N ILE A 121 -28.88 0.33 16.92
CA ILE A 121 -30.15 1.07 16.97
C ILE A 121 -30.90 0.71 15.68
N LYS A 122 -32.17 0.33 15.83
CA LYS A 122 -33.09 -0.06 14.75
C LYS A 122 -34.03 1.09 14.41
#